data_AF-A0A3L7YYK8-F1
#
_entry.id   AF-A0A3L7YYK8-F1
#
_cell.length_a   1.000
_cell.length_b   1.000
_cell.length_c   1.000
_cell.angle_alpha   90.00
_cell.angle_beta   90.00
_cell.angle_gamma   90.00
#
_symmetry.space_group_name_H-M   'P 1'
#
loop_
_entity.id
_entity.type
_entity.pdbx_description
1 polymer ?
#
loop_
_entity_poly.entity_id
_entity_poly.type
_entity_poly.pdbx_seq_one_letter_code
_entity_poly.pdbx_strand_id
1 'polypeptide(L)'
;MYDPANEHDACGVGFVAQIDGTPSHRVLELGIRAVCNVMHRGALDADAKTGDGAGVLTQVPRALLMRELAAKGITGVASEDLAVAMIFFPNEPRGLVE
;
A
#
# COMPACT_ATOMS: atom_id res chain seq x y z
N MET A 1 -9.62 -35.65 5.61
CA MET A 1 -8.36 -35.94 6.31
C MET A 1 -7.39 -34.85 5.91
N TYR A 2 -6.95 -34.03 6.86
CA TYR A 2 -6.00 -32.93 6.65
C TYR A 2 -4.57 -33.48 6.85
N ASP A 3 -3.66 -33.15 5.94
CA ASP A 3 -2.23 -33.49 6.00
C ASP A 3 -1.41 -32.20 6.02
N PRO A 4 -0.72 -31.88 7.13
CA PRO A 4 0.12 -30.69 7.28
C PRO A 4 1.21 -30.58 6.21
N ALA A 5 1.62 -31.68 5.58
CA ALA A 5 2.63 -31.65 4.51
C ALA A 5 2.14 -30.98 3.22
N ASN A 6 0.83 -30.76 3.06
CA ASN A 6 0.23 -30.03 1.94
C ASN A 6 -0.09 -28.56 2.29
N GLU A 7 0.30 -28.09 3.47
CA GLU A 7 0.11 -26.71 3.88
C GLU A 7 1.15 -25.82 3.17
N HIS A 8 0.67 -24.95 2.28
CA HIS A 8 1.51 -24.03 1.53
C HIS A 8 1.15 -22.59 1.91
N ASP A 9 2.15 -21.82 2.34
CA ASP A 9 2.00 -20.37 2.55
C ASP A 9 1.58 -19.68 1.24
N ALA A 10 0.36 -19.16 1.24
CA ALA A 10 -0.30 -18.51 0.11
C ALA A 10 -0.07 -16.99 0.16
N CYS A 11 1.19 -16.55 0.09
CA CYS A 11 1.54 -15.12 0.04
C CYS A 11 2.67 -14.85 -0.97
N GLY A 12 2.54 -13.78 -1.75
CA GLY A 12 3.55 -13.27 -2.68
C GLY A 12 4.21 -12.00 -2.16
N VAL A 13 5.55 -11.94 -2.18
CA VAL A 13 6.32 -10.75 -1.85
C VAL A 13 7.35 -10.47 -2.95
N GLY A 14 7.64 -9.20 -3.19
CA GLY A 14 8.64 -8.77 -4.17
C GLY A 14 8.97 -7.29 -4.01
N PHE A 15 9.97 -6.83 -4.75
CA PHE A 15 10.35 -5.42 -4.80
C PHE A 15 10.78 -5.02 -6.20
N VAL A 16 10.71 -3.72 -6.49
CA VAL A 16 11.21 -3.11 -7.72
C VAL A 16 12.05 -1.90 -7.30
N ALA A 17 13.25 -1.78 -7.86
CA ALA A 17 14.16 -0.68 -7.59
C ALA A 17 14.69 -0.12 -8.91
N GLN A 18 14.89 1.20 -8.95
CA GLN A 18 15.60 1.83 -10.05
C GLN A 18 17.08 2.00 -9.68
N ILE A 19 17.97 1.39 -10.46
CA ILE A 19 19.39 1.24 -10.12
C ILE A 19 20.11 2.60 -10.06
N ASP A 20 19.72 3.54 -10.92
CA ASP A 20 20.29 4.89 -10.95
C ASP A 20 19.77 5.81 -9.81
N GLY A 21 18.81 5.33 -9.01
CA GLY A 21 18.23 6.07 -7.90
C GLY A 21 17.30 7.23 -8.30
N THR A 22 17.07 7.46 -9.60
CA THR A 22 16.19 8.54 -10.07
C THR A 22 14.74 8.19 -9.75
N PRO A 23 14.00 9.02 -9.00
CA PRO A 23 12.59 8.75 -8.71
C PRO A 23 11.75 8.70 -10.00
N SER A 24 10.93 7.65 -10.15
CA SER A 24 10.09 7.46 -11.32
C SER A 24 8.78 6.75 -10.98
N HIS A 25 7.67 7.25 -11.56
CA HIS A 25 6.36 6.62 -11.44
C HIS A 25 6.34 5.17 -12.00
N ARG A 26 7.25 4.87 -12.92
CA ARG A 26 7.49 3.53 -13.48
C ARG A 26 7.64 2.45 -12.39
N VAL A 27 8.33 2.76 -11.29
CA VAL A 27 8.57 1.80 -10.19
C VAL A 27 7.25 1.41 -9.53
N LEU A 28 6.36 2.37 -9.30
CA LEU A 28 5.03 2.13 -8.74
C LEU A 28 4.17 1.31 -9.70
N GLU A 29 4.16 1.66 -10.99
CA GLU A 29 3.41 0.89 -12.01
C GLU A 29 3.83 -0.58 -12.06
N LEU A 30 5.14 -0.84 -12.00
CA LEU A 30 5.68 -2.20 -11.96
C LEU A 30 5.31 -2.91 -10.66
N GLY A 31 5.36 -2.23 -9.51
CA GLY A 31 4.93 -2.77 -8.22
C GLY A 31 3.46 -3.18 -8.22
N ILE A 32 2.57 -2.31 -8.71
CA ILE A 32 1.13 -2.61 -8.83
C ILE A 32 0.91 -3.83 -9.75
N ARG A 33 1.55 -3.85 -10.93
CA ARG A 33 1.46 -4.98 -11.85
C ARG A 33 1.95 -6.28 -11.21
N ALA A 34 3.02 -6.24 -10.43
CA ALA A 34 3.55 -7.41 -9.74
C ALA A 34 2.54 -7.96 -8.71
N VAL A 35 1.91 -7.09 -7.92
CA VAL A 35 0.87 -7.48 -6.95
C VAL A 35 -0.33 -8.12 -7.66
N CYS A 36 -0.79 -7.56 -8.79
CA CYS A 36 -1.87 -8.16 -9.57
C CYS A 36 -1.50 -9.54 -10.15
N ASN A 37 -0.23 -9.77 -10.49
CA ASN A 37 0.20 -11.04 -11.07
C ASN A 37 0.30 -12.18 -10.06
N VAL A 38 0.37 -11.88 -8.75
CA VAL A 38 0.43 -12.89 -7.68
C VAL A 38 -0.95 -13.22 -7.11
N MET A 39 -2.06 -12.76 -7.71
CA MET A 39 -3.42 -13.06 -7.22
C MET A 39 -3.73 -14.55 -7.12
N HIS A 40 -3.13 -15.39 -7.96
CA HIS A 40 -3.28 -16.85 -7.89
C HIS A 40 -2.71 -17.46 -6.58
N ARG A 41 -1.93 -16.68 -5.83
CA ARG A 41 -1.41 -17.05 -4.51
C ARG A 41 -2.16 -16.38 -3.37
N GLY A 42 -3.14 -15.51 -3.62
CA GLY A 42 -3.94 -14.90 -2.56
C GLY A 42 -5.18 -15.73 -2.26
N ALA A 43 -5.65 -15.70 -1.01
CA ALA A 43 -7.00 -16.17 -0.72
C ALA A 43 -8.02 -15.18 -1.29
N LEU A 44 -9.06 -15.73 -1.91
CA LEU A 44 -10.21 -15.00 -2.41
C LEU A 44 -11.44 -15.59 -1.74
N ASP A 45 -12.32 -14.72 -1.25
CA ASP A 45 -13.61 -15.14 -0.73
C ASP A 45 -14.56 -15.52 -1.89
N ALA A 46 -15.66 -16.19 -1.56
CA ALA A 46 -16.66 -16.66 -2.52
C ALA A 46 -17.36 -15.52 -3.26
N ASP A 47 -17.29 -14.28 -2.77
CA ASP A 47 -17.83 -13.10 -3.42
C ASP A 47 -17.00 -12.61 -4.62
N ALA A 48 -15.80 -13.19 -4.83
CA ALA A 48 -14.81 -12.82 -5.83
C ALA A 48 -14.37 -11.34 -5.77
N LYS A 49 -14.57 -10.66 -4.64
CA LYS A 49 -14.22 -9.26 -4.38
C LYS A 49 -13.31 -9.11 -3.18
N THR A 50 -13.54 -9.92 -2.16
CA THR A 50 -12.81 -9.91 -0.90
C THR A 50 -11.60 -10.83 -1.01
N GLY A 51 -10.47 -10.33 -0.52
CA GLY A 51 -9.25 -11.12 -0.32
C GLY A 51 -8.55 -10.68 0.96
N ASP A 52 -7.59 -11.48 1.42
CA ASP A 52 -6.96 -11.28 2.74
C ASP A 52 -6.17 -9.96 2.85
N GLY A 53 -5.64 -9.47 1.74
CA GLY A 53 -4.95 -8.19 1.68
C GLY A 53 -3.93 -8.10 0.55
N ALA A 54 -3.71 -6.87 0.08
CA ALA A 54 -2.67 -6.53 -0.87
C ALA A 54 -2.17 -5.12 -0.60
N GLY A 55 -0.90 -4.84 -0.89
CA GLY A 55 -0.33 -3.52 -0.64
C GLY A 55 0.98 -3.29 -1.37
N VAL A 56 1.33 -2.01 -1.54
CA VAL A 56 2.63 -1.56 -2.04
C VAL A 56 3.19 -0.52 -1.07
N LEU A 57 4.48 -0.65 -0.75
CA LEU A 57 5.21 0.36 0.02
C LEU A 57 6.08 1.16 -0.95
N THR A 58 6.03 2.50 -0.84
CA THR A 58 6.83 3.41 -1.66
C THR A 58 7.58 4.40 -0.79
N GLN A 59 8.47 5.19 -1.41
CA GLN A 59 8.92 6.45 -0.81
C GLN A 59 7.73 7.41 -0.65
N VAL A 60 7.84 8.36 0.28
CA VAL A 60 6.84 9.43 0.44
C VAL A 60 6.70 10.19 -0.88
N PRO A 61 5.49 10.32 -1.45
CA PRO A 61 5.27 11.03 -2.72
C PRO A 61 5.28 12.53 -2.50
N ARG A 62 6.45 13.09 -2.15
CA ARG A 62 6.61 14.49 -1.72
C ARG A 62 6.05 15.49 -2.73
N ALA A 63 6.28 15.29 -4.03
CA ALA A 63 5.75 16.17 -5.07
C ALA A 63 4.20 16.26 -5.07
N LEU A 64 3.52 15.14 -4.82
CA LEU A 64 2.06 15.09 -4.71
C LEU A 64 1.58 15.85 -3.47
N LEU A 65 2.22 15.60 -2.33
CA LEU A 65 1.80 16.15 -1.04
C LEU A 65 2.12 17.65 -0.91
N MET A 66 3.30 18.08 -1.38
CA MET A 66 3.68 19.49 -1.40
C MET A 66 2.73 20.32 -2.26
N ARG A 67 2.25 19.77 -3.38
CA ARG A 67 1.22 20.40 -4.21
C ARG A 67 -0.10 20.59 -3.44
N GLU A 68 -0.51 19.60 -2.67
CA GLU A 68 -1.74 19.66 -1.86
C GLU A 68 -1.60 20.66 -0.70
N LEU A 69 -0.45 20.68 -0.02
CA LEU A 69 -0.15 21.66 1.04
C LEU A 69 -0.20 23.09 0.52
N ALA A 70 0.44 23.35 -0.62
CA ALA A 70 0.42 24.66 -1.27
C ALA A 70 -1.00 25.10 -1.65
N ALA A 71 -1.83 24.18 -2.16
CA ALA A 71 -3.23 24.45 -2.47
C ALA A 71 -4.08 24.82 -1.24
N LYS A 72 -3.67 24.36 -0.04
CA LYS A 72 -4.27 24.75 1.25
C LYS A 72 -3.66 26.00 1.88
N GLY A 73 -2.74 26.68 1.18
CA GLY A 73 -2.03 27.86 1.68
C GLY A 73 -0.91 27.53 2.69
N ILE A 74 -0.56 26.26 2.88
CA ILE A 74 0.54 25.84 3.73
C ILE A 74 1.82 25.92 2.88
N THR A 75 2.65 26.92 3.17
CA THR A 75 3.91 27.20 2.46
C THR A 75 5.08 27.23 3.44
N GLY A 76 6.31 27.22 2.92
CA GLY A 76 7.52 27.29 3.76
C GLY A 76 7.94 25.96 4.42
N VAL A 77 7.25 24.86 4.11
CA VAL A 77 7.68 23.50 4.51
C VAL A 77 8.73 23.02 3.50
N ALA A 78 9.91 22.63 3.97
CA ALA A 78 10.89 21.97 3.12
C ALA A 78 10.42 20.56 2.78
N SER A 79 10.66 20.11 1.55
CA SER A 79 10.16 18.83 1.07
C SER A 79 10.68 17.68 1.92
N GLU A 80 11.95 17.73 2.32
CA GLU A 80 12.68 16.80 3.18
C GLU A 80 12.12 16.68 4.60
N ASP A 81 11.57 17.77 5.14
CA ASP A 81 11.01 17.85 6.49
C ASP A 81 9.58 17.30 6.56
N LEU A 82 8.95 17.02 5.41
CA LEU A 82 7.61 16.46 5.36
C LEU A 82 7.62 14.99 5.83
N ALA A 83 6.88 14.71 6.89
CA ALA A 83 6.57 13.35 7.34
C ALA A 83 5.10 13.00 7.08
N VAL A 84 4.81 11.71 6.87
CA VAL A 84 3.45 11.21 6.61
C VAL A 84 3.18 10.00 7.48
N ALA A 85 2.01 9.96 8.08
CA ALA A 85 1.47 8.78 8.75
C ALA A 85 0.18 8.35 8.04
N MET A 86 0.10 7.07 7.67
CA MET A 86 -1.15 6.46 7.21
C MET A 86 -1.80 5.76 8.41
N ILE A 87 -2.97 6.23 8.83
CA ILE A 87 -3.64 5.76 10.04
C ILE A 87 -5.06 5.33 9.67
N PHE A 88 -5.47 4.13 10.09
CA PHE A 88 -6.85 3.69 10.04
C PHE A 88 -7.57 4.06 11.33
N PHE A 89 -8.65 4.82 11.20
CA PHE A 89 -9.55 5.14 12.31
C PHE A 89 -10.75 4.17 12.30
N PRO A 90 -11.40 3.93 13.46
CA PRO A 90 -12.69 3.26 13.50
C PRO A 90 -13.68 3.94 12.56
N ASN A 91 -14.44 3.15 11.79
CA ASN A 91 -15.47 3.67 10.89
C ASN A 91 -16.78 4.04 11.63
N GLU A 92 -16.82 3.80 12.95
CA GLU A 92 -17.95 4.15 13.81
C GLU A 92 -17.53 5.21 14.85
N PRO A 93 -18.39 6.21 15.13
CA PRO A 93 -18.16 7.15 16.20
C PRO A 93 -18.02 6.42 17.54
N ARG A 94 -17.13 6.90 18.42
CA ARG A 94 -16.94 6.29 19.74
C ARG A 94 -18.16 6.58 20.63
N GLY A 95 -19.06 5.59 20.78
CA GLY A 95 -20.24 5.54 21.66
C GLY A 95 -21.45 4.95 20.91
N LEU A 96 -21.99 3.77 21.22
CA LEU A 96 -22.62 3.35 22.47
C LEU A 96 -22.44 1.84 22.65
N VAL A 97 -21.63 1.42 23.63
CA VAL A 97 -21.82 0.14 24.29
C VAL A 97 -22.22 0.51 25.70
N GLU A 98 -23.51 0.41 26.01
CA GLU A 98 -23.98 0.25 27.39
C GLU A 98 -23.64 -1.16 27.88
#